data_AF-A0A0G1PQL9-F1
#
_entry.id   AF-A0A0G1PQL9-F1
#
_cell.length_a   1.000
_cell.length_b   1.000
_cell.length_c   1.000
_cell.angle_alpha   90.00
_cell.angle_beta   90.00
_cell.angle_gamma   90.00
#
_symmetry.space_group_name_H-M   'P 1'
#
loop_
_entity.id
_entity.type
_entity.pdbx_description
1 polymer ?
#
loop_
_entity_poly.entity_id
_entity_poly.type
_entity_poly.pdbx_seq_one_letter_code
_entity_poly.pdbx_strand_id
1 'polypeptide(L)'
;APESYRVINNLGMAYADKGERENAEITYKKAIILDPSNAVAYHNLGNTYRETGRKDAAMENWQIAIKLDPKFVFSWFCLPRLPLKRKI
;
A
#
# COMPACT_ATOMS: atom_id res chain seq x y z
N ALA A 1 5.49 -18.31 -1.16
CA ALA A 1 6.36 -17.62 -2.13
C ALA A 1 6.12 -16.11 -2.02
N PRO A 2 7.16 -15.30 -1.75
CA PRO A 2 7.07 -13.83 -1.64
C PRO A 2 6.59 -13.11 -2.92
N GLU A 3 6.35 -13.84 -4.01
CA GLU A 3 5.79 -13.29 -5.25
C GLU A 3 4.27 -13.11 -5.23
N SER A 4 3.54 -13.85 -4.40
CA SER A 4 2.06 -13.83 -4.42
C SER A 4 1.49 -12.46 -4.04
N TYR A 5 1.98 -11.87 -2.94
CA TYR A 5 1.47 -10.57 -2.49
C TYR A 5 1.90 -9.40 -3.39
N ARG A 6 3.08 -9.48 -4.04
CA ARG A 6 3.55 -8.46 -4.98
C ARG A 6 2.69 -8.42 -6.24
N VAL A 7 2.32 -9.60 -6.76
CA VAL A 7 1.41 -9.72 -7.91
C VAL A 7 0.01 -9.21 -7.54
N ILE A 8 -0.50 -9.55 -6.37
CA ILE A 8 -1.80 -9.06 -5.87
C ILE A 8 -1.78 -7.54 -5.68
N ASN A 9 -0.66 -6.96 -5.25
CA ASN A 9 -0.52 -5.52 -5.10
C ASN A 9 -0.55 -4.78 -6.44
N ASN A 10 0.15 -5.31 -7.45
CA ASN A 10 0.13 -4.74 -8.81
C ASN A 10 -1.26 -4.88 -9.46
N LEU A 11 -1.99 -5.96 -9.16
CA LEU A 11 -3.35 -6.15 -9.61
C LEU A 11 -4.31 -5.13 -8.98
N GLY A 12 -4.18 -4.89 -7.67
CA GLY A 12 -4.94 -3.84 -6.99
C GLY A 12 -4.66 -2.45 -7.56
N MET A 13 -3.42 -2.17 -7.97
CA MET A 13 -3.06 -0.90 -8.63
C MET A 13 -3.73 -0.79 -10.00
N ALA A 14 -3.72 -1.88 -10.79
CA ALA A 14 -4.38 -1.91 -12.10
C ALA A 14 -5.91 -1.72 -11.99
N TYR A 15 -6.55 -2.23 -10.94
CA TYR A 15 -7.97 -1.97 -10.66
C TYR A 15 -8.23 -0.52 -10.25
N ALA A 16 -7.35 0.06 -9.41
CA ALA A 16 -7.45 1.47 -9.02
C ALA A 16 -7.30 2.40 -10.24
N ASP A 17 -6.34 2.12 -11.13
CA ASP A 17 -6.11 2.88 -12.37
C ASP A 17 -7.30 2.80 -13.34
N LYS A 18 -8.06 1.69 -13.31
CA LYS A 18 -9.30 1.52 -14.07
C LYS A 18 -10.53 2.15 -13.40
N GLY A 19 -10.39 2.70 -12.19
CA GLY A 19 -11.50 3.23 -11.40
C GLY A 19 -12.35 2.16 -10.69
N GLU A 20 -11.96 0.88 -10.78
CA GLU A 20 -12.62 -0.27 -10.14
C GLU A 20 -12.21 -0.38 -8.65
N ARG A 21 -12.56 0.64 -7.87
CA ARG A 21 -12.08 0.80 -6.48
C ARG A 21 -12.54 -0.32 -5.54
N GLU A 22 -13.72 -0.90 -5.76
CA GLU A 22 -14.21 -2.05 -4.99
C GLU A 22 -13.35 -3.30 -5.23
N ASN A 23 -12.97 -3.57 -6.48
CA ASN A 23 -12.09 -4.69 -6.82
C ASN A 23 -10.69 -4.49 -6.26
N ALA A 24 -10.18 -3.25 -6.26
CA ALA A 24 -8.91 -2.91 -5.62
C ALA A 24 -8.97 -3.16 -4.10
N GLU A 25 -10.03 -2.70 -3.42
CA GLU A 25 -10.25 -2.92 -1.99
C GLU A 25 -10.24 -4.41 -1.63
N ILE A 26 -11.01 -5.23 -2.36
CA ILE A 26 -11.07 -6.69 -2.14
C ILE A 26 -9.68 -7.33 -2.33
N THR A 27 -8.96 -6.90 -3.35
CA THR A 27 -7.63 -7.43 -3.71
C THR A 27 -6.60 -7.13 -2.61
N TYR A 28 -6.56 -5.90 -2.11
CA TYR A 28 -5.65 -5.54 -1.01
C TYR A 28 -6.03 -6.22 0.31
N LYS A 29 -7.32 -6.37 0.61
CA LYS A 29 -7.76 -7.15 1.79
C LYS A 29 -7.32 -8.62 1.70
N LYS A 30 -7.40 -9.24 0.53
CA LYS A 30 -6.87 -10.59 0.31
C LYS A 30 -5.35 -10.64 0.53
N ALA A 31 -4.60 -9.65 0.05
CA ALA A 31 -3.16 -9.57 0.31
C ALA A 31 -2.85 -9.50 1.81
N ILE A 32 -3.63 -8.73 2.58
CA ILE A 32 -3.50 -8.62 4.04
C ILE A 32 -3.83 -9.94 4.75
N ILE A 33 -4.86 -10.66 4.30
CA ILE A 33 -5.21 -11.97 4.87
C ILE A 33 -4.08 -12.99 4.64
N LEU A 34 -3.46 -12.96 3.45
CA LEU A 34 -2.35 -13.85 3.11
C LEU A 34 -1.04 -13.46 3.80
N ASP A 35 -0.81 -12.17 4.00
CA ASP A 35 0.34 -11.63 4.72
C ASP A 35 -0.05 -10.40 5.55
N PRO A 36 -0.37 -10.59 6.84
CA PRO A 36 -0.72 -9.50 7.75
C PRO A 36 0.43 -8.53 8.03
N SER A 37 1.67 -8.85 7.63
CA SER A 37 2.83 -7.97 7.79
C SER A 37 3.13 -7.16 6.52
N ASN A 38 2.28 -7.25 5.50
CA ASN A 38 2.49 -6.57 4.23
C ASN A 38 2.10 -5.08 4.31
N ALA A 39 3.06 -4.24 4.71
CA ALA A 39 2.91 -2.79 4.79
C ALA A 39 2.41 -2.14 3.48
N VAL A 40 2.77 -2.70 2.32
CA VAL A 40 2.37 -2.18 1.01
C VAL A 40 0.87 -2.35 0.76
N ALA A 41 0.31 -3.50 1.14
CA ALA A 41 -1.12 -3.76 0.98
C ALA A 41 -1.96 -2.83 1.87
N TYR A 42 -1.54 -2.59 3.11
CA TYR A 42 -2.17 -1.60 3.99
C TYR A 42 -2.09 -0.18 3.41
N HIS A 43 -0.93 0.23 2.89
CA HIS A 43 -0.77 1.55 2.27
C HIS A 43 -1.73 1.74 1.07
N ASN A 44 -1.81 0.74 0.20
CA ASN A 44 -2.63 0.81 -1.01
C ASN A 44 -4.13 0.69 -0.72
N LEU A 45 -4.51 -0.08 0.30
CA LEU A 45 -5.87 -0.06 0.85
C LEU A 45 -6.23 1.32 1.41
N GLY A 46 -5.30 1.96 2.11
CA GLY A 46 -5.46 3.34 2.60
C GLY A 46 -5.66 4.35 1.46
N ASN A 47 -4.91 4.23 0.36
CA ASN A 47 -5.11 5.06 -0.83
C ASN A 47 -6.49 4.84 -1.46
N THR A 48 -6.93 3.58 -1.56
CA THR A 48 -8.26 3.23 -2.08
C THR A 48 -9.38 3.84 -1.23
N TYR A 49 -9.24 3.80 0.09
CA TYR A 49 -10.18 4.46 1.01
C TYR A 49 -10.16 5.99 0.90
N ARG A 50 -8.99 6.61 0.74
CA ARG A 50 -8.89 8.06 0.52
C ARG A 50 -9.66 8.48 -0.74
N GLU A 51 -9.49 7.74 -1.83
CA GLU A 51 -10.16 8.04 -3.11
C GLU A 51 -11.67 7.83 -3.08
N THR A 52 -12.16 6.93 -2.24
CA THR A 52 -13.60 6.71 -2.02
C THR A 52 -14.20 7.61 -0.92
N GLY A 53 -13.42 8.55 -0.37
CA GLY A 53 -13.87 9.49 0.65
C GLY A 53 -13.85 8.95 2.09
N ARG A 54 -13.41 7.71 2.31
CA ARG A 54 -13.34 7.03 3.62
C ARG A 54 -12.03 7.40 4.34
N LYS A 55 -11.88 8.68 4.70
CA LYS A 55 -10.63 9.24 5.25
C LYS A 55 -10.16 8.59 6.55
N ASP A 56 -11.08 8.24 7.45
CA ASP A 56 -10.72 7.63 8.75
C ASP A 56 -10.12 6.23 8.54
N ALA A 57 -10.75 5.41 7.70
CA ALA A 57 -10.25 4.10 7.33
C ALA A 57 -8.90 4.21 6.59
N ALA A 58 -8.72 5.24 5.76
CA ALA A 58 -7.43 5.49 5.10
C ALA A 58 -6.32 5.75 6.12
N MET A 59 -6.58 6.62 7.10
CA MET A 59 -5.62 6.98 8.14
C MET A 59 -5.20 5.77 8.97
N GLU A 60 -6.16 4.93 9.39
CA GLU A 60 -5.88 3.72 10.15
C GLU A 60 -4.96 2.77 9.38
N ASN A 61 -5.25 2.55 8.08
CA ASN A 61 -4.46 1.66 7.24
C ASN A 61 -3.05 2.20 6.97
N TRP A 62 -2.89 3.51 6.76
CA TRP A 62 -1.55 4.11 6.67
C TRP A 62 -0.77 4.01 7.98
N GLN A 63 -1.42 4.18 9.13
CA GLN A 63 -0.75 4.00 10.43
C GLN A 63 -0.26 2.56 10.64
N ILE A 64 -1.05 1.56 10.21
CA ILE A 64 -0.61 0.17 10.25
C ILE A 64 0.58 -0.05 9.31
N ALA A 65 0.54 0.48 8.09
CA ALA A 65 1.65 0.39 7.15
C ALA A 65 2.95 1.00 7.72
N ILE A 66 2.86 2.17 8.38
CA ILE A 66 3.99 2.82 9.06
C ILE A 66 4.53 1.96 10.20
N LYS A 67 3.66 1.34 10.99
CA LYS A 67 4.07 0.47 12.11
C LYS A 67 4.77 -0.79 11.62
N LEU A 68 4.30 -1.37 10.51
CA LEU A 68 4.85 -2.60 9.93
C LEU A 68 6.19 -2.35 9.22
N ASP A 69 6.30 -1.28 8.44
CA ASP A 69 7.55 -0.88 7.81
C ASP A 69 7.72 0.66 7.85
N PRO A 70 8.39 1.18 8.90
CA PRO A 70 8.70 2.60 9.00
C PRO A 70 9.57 3.13 7.85
N LYS A 71 10.38 2.26 7.22
CA LYS A 71 11.29 2.63 6.11
C LYS A 71 10.56 2.66 4.78
N PHE A 72 9.53 1.85 4.59
CA PHE A 72 8.67 1.88 3.41
C PHE A 72 7.99 3.25 3.26
N VAL A 73 7.44 3.77 4.36
CA VAL A 73 6.77 5.08 4.33
C VAL A 73 7.79 6.22 4.24
N PHE A 74 8.97 6.10 4.87
CA PHE A 74 10.04 7.08 4.67
C PHE A 74 10.50 7.11 3.21
N SER A 75 10.55 5.97 2.52
CA SER A 75 10.85 5.89 1.08
C SER A 75 9.74 6.55 0.26
N TRP A 76 8.46 6.31 0.55
CA TRP A 76 7.35 6.90 -0.21
C TRP A 76 7.16 8.40 0.05
N PHE A 77 7.33 8.85 1.29
CA PHE A 77 7.17 10.25 1.70
C PHE A 77 8.42 11.10 1.42
N CYS A 78 9.62 10.50 1.44
CA CYS A 78 10.88 11.16 1.07
C CYS A 78 11.37 10.81 -0.34
N LEU A 79 10.48 10.44 -1.27
CA LEU A 79 10.78 10.39 -2.71
C LEU A 79 10.40 11.72 -3.40
N PRO A 80 11.26 12.76 -3.39
CA PRO A 80 11.55 13.49 -4.60
C PRO A 80 12.73 12.77 -5.27
N ARG A 81 12.54 12.25 -6.48
CA ARG A 81 13.57 11.81 -7.44
C ARG A 81 15.01 12.26 -7.07
N LEU A 82 15.72 11.53 -6.20
CA LEU A 82 17.11 11.83 -5.86
C LEU A 82 17.86 10.56 -5.42
N PRO A 83 19.12 10.41 -5.89
CA PRO A 83 19.86 9.17 -5.76
C PRO A 83 20.36 9.00 -4.33
N LEU A 84 20.31 7.76 -3.84
CA LEU A 84 20.96 7.35 -2.60
C LEU A 84 22.42 7.84 -2.60
N LYS A 85 22.72 8.91 -1.88
CA LYS A 85 24.06 9.07 -1.33
C LYS A 85 24.16 8.20 -0.09
N ARG A 86 24.60 6.96 -0.30
CA ARG A 86 25.23 6.15 0.75
C ARG A 86 26.35 6.99 1.35
N LYS A 87 26.21 7.35 2.63
CA LYS A 87 27.34 7.85 3.41
C LYS A 87 28.21 6.65 3.80
N ILE A 88 29.47 6.83 3.44
CA ILE A 88 30.73 6.16 3.79
C ILE A 88 30.74 5.62 5.21
#